data_AF-A0A0F9A2P6-F1
#
_entry.id   AF-A0A0F9A2P6-F1
#
_cell.length_a   1.000
_cell.length_b   1.000
_cell.length_c   1.000
_cell.angle_alpha   90.00
_cell.angle_beta   90.00
_cell.angle_gamma   90.00
#
_symmetry.space_group_name_H-M   'P 1'
#
loop_
_entity.id
_entity.type
_entity.pdbx_description
1 polymer ?
#
loop_
_entity_poly.entity_id
_entity_poly.type
_entity_poly.pdbx_seq_one_letter_code
_entity_poly.pdbx_strand_id
1 'polypeptide(L)'
;MSQNKVIFFAIVTVIAAIIVFQLNFDNKFEIMVDISGPYVGTTFPNDLGYDGEGIKIAVIDTGVDHLHPDLFGFGPGGKIVGGYNFVDESKMPVDTNGHGTEVSGIIASDGQLSG
;
A
#
# COMPACT_ATOMS: atom_id res chain seq x y z
N MET A 1 13.17 36.78 45.24
CA MET A 1 13.42 36.67 43.78
C MET A 1 12.75 37.87 43.12
N SER A 2 13.44 38.64 42.26
CA SER A 2 12.84 39.85 41.68
C SER A 2 11.71 39.47 40.70
N GLN A 3 10.64 40.27 40.63
CA GLN A 3 9.51 40.04 39.71
C GLN A 3 9.97 39.77 38.27
N ASN A 4 11.00 40.48 37.82
CA ASN A 4 11.57 40.32 36.48
C ASN A 4 12.12 38.91 36.23
N LYS A 5 12.66 38.23 37.26
CA LYS A 5 13.15 36.85 37.14
C LYS A 5 12.00 35.83 37.06
N VAL A 6 10.87 36.10 37.73
CA VAL A 6 9.68 35.24 37.69
C VAL A 6 9.01 35.32 36.32
N ILE A 7 8.85 36.55 35.79
CA ILE A 7 8.28 36.78 34.46
C ILE A 7 9.14 36.14 33.37
N PHE A 8 10.46 36.30 33.44
CA PHE A 8 11.39 35.69 32.48
C PHE A 8 11.26 34.16 32.46
N PHE A 9 11.20 33.52 33.62
CA PHE A 9 11.10 32.06 33.70
C PHE A 9 9.76 31.55 33.16
N ALA A 10 8.66 32.26 33.44
CA ALA A 10 7.33 31.92 32.92
C ALA A 10 7.24 32.05 31.39
N ILE A 11 7.91 33.05 30.80
CA ILE A 11 7.96 33.20 29.34
C ILE A 11 8.74 32.05 28.71
N VAL A 12 9.90 31.70 29.28
CA VAL A 12 10.73 30.61 28.76
C VAL A 12 9.99 29.27 28.82
N THR A 13 9.26 28.97 29.89
CA THR A 13 8.50 27.72 29.99
C THR A 13 7.33 27.65 29.02
N VAL A 14 6.62 28.76 28.78
CA VAL A 14 5.54 28.83 27.79
C VAL A 14 6.08 28.65 26.38
N ILE A 15 7.19 29.29 26.03
CA ILE A 15 7.84 29.13 24.72
C ILE A 15 8.32 27.68 24.52
N ALA A 16 8.95 27.08 25.54
CA ALA A 16 9.38 25.68 25.48
C ALA A 16 8.19 24.74 25.28
N ALA A 17 7.06 24.97 25.96
CA ALA A 17 5.84 24.18 25.79
C ALA A 17 5.24 24.31 24.39
N ILE A 18 5.24 25.51 23.80
CA ILE A 18 4.79 25.75 22.42
C ILE A 18 5.69 25.02 21.43
N ILE A 19 7.03 25.08 21.61
CA ILE A 19 7.97 24.37 20.74
C ILE A 19 7.73 22.87 20.81
N VAL A 20 7.58 22.29 22.01
CA VAL A 20 7.27 20.86 22.18
C VAL A 20 5.93 20.49 21.52
N PHE A 21 4.92 21.35 21.59
CA PHE A 21 3.63 21.13 20.95
C PHE A 21 3.70 21.25 19.41
N GLN A 22 4.69 21.96 18.88
CA GLN A 22 4.96 22.08 17.44
C GLN A 22 5.91 21.01 16.90
N LEU A 23 6.56 20.24 17.78
CA LEU A 23 7.34 19.06 17.37
C LEU A 23 6.39 17.91 17.02
N ASN A 24 5.73 18.02 15.86
CA ASN A 24 5.22 16.85 15.18
C ASN A 24 6.41 16.09 14.60
N PHE A 25 6.77 14.99 15.25
CA PHE A 25 7.60 13.97 14.63
C PHE A 25 6.74 13.19 13.63
N ASP A 26 6.44 13.83 12.49
CA ASP A 26 5.94 13.13 11.32
C ASP A 26 7.09 12.27 10.79
N ASN A 27 7.28 11.09 11.39
CA ASN A 27 8.11 10.06 10.80
C ASN A 27 7.46 9.69 9.48
N LYS A 28 7.97 10.26 8.38
CA LYS A 28 7.55 9.88 7.03
C LYS A 28 8.08 8.47 6.78
N PHE A 29 7.19 7.49 6.90
CA PHE A 29 7.44 6.15 6.40
C PHE A 29 7.11 6.16 4.90
N GLU A 30 8.13 5.99 4.07
CA GLU A 30 7.94 5.75 2.64
C GLU A 30 7.74 4.26 2.42
N ILE A 31 6.66 3.89 1.75
CA ILE A 31 6.40 2.50 1.37
C ILE A 31 7.18 2.25 0.07
N MET A 32 8.16 1.36 0.13
CA MET A 32 9.09 1.09 -0.98
C MET A 32 8.69 -0.20 -1.71
N VAL A 33 7.42 -0.31 -2.11
CA VAL A 33 6.91 -1.53 -2.76
C VAL A 33 7.64 -1.82 -4.07
N ASP A 34 7.86 -0.78 -4.87
CA ASP A 34 8.51 -0.81 -6.19
C ASP A 34 9.92 -1.41 -6.18
N ILE A 35 10.68 -1.17 -5.10
CA ILE A 35 12.03 -1.72 -4.95
C ILE A 35 12.12 -2.90 -3.98
N SER A 36 11.03 -3.31 -3.34
CA SER A 36 11.05 -4.31 -2.25
C SER A 36 11.45 -5.72 -2.70
N GLY A 37 11.12 -6.11 -3.94
CA GLY A 37 11.29 -7.47 -4.46
C GLY A 37 12.72 -8.04 -4.28
N PRO A 38 13.76 -7.34 -4.76
CA PRO A 38 15.16 -7.77 -4.55
C PRO A 38 15.55 -7.97 -3.08
N TYR A 39 15.00 -7.20 -2.15
CA TYR A 39 15.33 -7.33 -0.72
C TYR A 39 14.72 -8.58 -0.07
N VAL A 40 13.69 -9.17 -0.68
CA VAL A 40 13.10 -10.45 -0.26
C VAL A 40 13.52 -11.61 -1.18
N GLY A 41 14.43 -11.37 -2.13
CA GLY A 41 15.06 -12.40 -2.96
C GLY A 41 14.24 -12.83 -4.17
N THR A 42 13.29 -12.02 -4.67
CA THR A 42 12.50 -12.38 -5.86
C THR A 42 13.35 -12.49 -7.14
N THR A 43 14.55 -11.91 -7.16
CA THR A 43 15.47 -12.01 -8.30
C THR A 43 15.91 -13.44 -8.57
N PHE A 44 16.14 -14.25 -7.53
CA PHE A 44 16.59 -15.63 -7.69
C PHE A 44 15.62 -16.52 -8.49
N PRO A 45 14.32 -16.62 -8.16
CA PRO A 45 13.37 -17.37 -8.98
C PRO A 45 13.16 -16.73 -10.36
N ASN A 46 13.12 -15.40 -10.47
CA ASN A 46 12.95 -14.72 -11.75
C ASN A 46 14.11 -15.00 -12.73
N ASP A 47 15.36 -14.99 -12.25
CA ASP A 47 16.55 -15.29 -13.05
C ASP A 47 16.57 -16.75 -13.55
N LEU A 48 15.85 -17.64 -12.85
CA LEU A 48 15.62 -19.02 -13.26
C LEU A 48 14.42 -19.18 -14.21
N GLY A 49 13.72 -18.08 -14.53
CA GLY A 49 12.53 -18.07 -15.39
C GLY A 49 11.24 -18.49 -14.69
N TYR A 50 11.19 -18.48 -13.37
CA TYR A 50 9.95 -18.70 -12.62
C TYR A 50 9.21 -17.38 -12.42
N ASP A 51 8.03 -17.26 -13.03
CA ASP A 51 7.17 -16.07 -12.99
C ASP A 51 5.78 -16.35 -12.38
N GLY A 52 5.49 -17.62 -12.06
CA GLY A 52 4.20 -18.05 -11.52
C GLY A 52 3.18 -18.47 -12.58
N GLU A 53 3.57 -18.62 -13.85
CA GLU A 53 2.66 -19.11 -14.89
C GLU A 53 1.97 -20.42 -14.48
N GLY A 54 0.65 -20.48 -14.67
CA GLY A 54 -0.19 -21.63 -14.30
C GLY A 54 -0.56 -21.74 -12.82
N ILE A 55 0.02 -20.91 -11.94
CA ILE A 55 -0.34 -20.83 -10.52
C ILE A 55 -1.52 -19.88 -10.34
N LYS A 56 -2.53 -20.31 -9.56
CA LYS A 56 -3.69 -19.48 -9.20
C LYS A 56 -3.57 -19.03 -7.75
N ILE A 57 -3.73 -17.74 -7.52
CA ILE A 57 -3.72 -17.12 -6.20
C ILE A 57 -5.10 -16.53 -5.95
N ALA A 58 -5.72 -16.87 -4.83
CA ALA A 58 -6.98 -16.28 -4.39
C ALA A 58 -6.70 -15.09 -3.48
N VAL A 59 -7.23 -13.92 -3.83
CA VAL A 59 -7.15 -12.70 -3.03
C VAL A 59 -8.51 -12.48 -2.37
N ILE A 60 -8.54 -12.45 -1.03
CA ILE A 60 -9.75 -12.15 -0.25
C ILE A 60 -9.62 -10.72 0.26
N ASP A 61 -10.20 -9.78 -0.47
CA ASP A 61 -10.07 -8.35 -0.20
C ASP A 61 -11.35 -7.60 -0.66
N THR A 62 -11.24 -6.30 -0.87
CA THR A 62 -12.27 -5.36 -1.33
C THR A 62 -12.74 -5.59 -2.78
N GLY A 63 -12.02 -6.43 -3.54
CA GLY A 63 -12.30 -6.78 -4.93
C GLY A 63 -11.05 -6.63 -5.79
N VAL A 64 -11.21 -6.65 -7.11
CA VAL A 64 -10.12 -6.30 -8.06
C VAL A 64 -10.67 -5.55 -9.27
N ASP A 65 -9.96 -4.51 -9.70
CA ASP A 65 -10.21 -3.87 -10.99
C ASP A 65 -9.58 -4.68 -12.13
N HIS A 66 -10.37 -5.58 -12.71
CA HIS A 66 -9.98 -6.39 -13.87
C HIS A 66 -9.93 -5.59 -15.19
N LEU A 67 -10.22 -4.28 -15.17
CA LEU A 67 -10.03 -3.39 -16.31
C LEU A 67 -8.71 -2.63 -16.23
N HIS A 68 -7.98 -2.72 -15.12
CA HIS A 68 -6.64 -2.14 -15.00
C HIS A 68 -5.71 -2.76 -16.06
N PRO A 69 -4.90 -1.97 -16.80
CA PRO A 69 -4.06 -2.50 -17.88
C PRO A 69 -3.13 -3.65 -17.45
N ASP A 70 -2.55 -3.55 -16.26
CA ASP A 70 -1.68 -4.59 -15.69
C ASP A 70 -2.41 -5.75 -15.03
N LEU A 71 -3.74 -5.68 -14.90
CA LEU A 71 -4.57 -6.77 -14.36
C LEU A 71 -5.68 -7.18 -15.34
N PHE A 72 -5.50 -6.87 -16.62
CA PHE A 72 -6.59 -6.84 -17.57
C PHE A 72 -7.18 -8.23 -17.84
N GLY A 73 -8.50 -8.25 -17.94
CA GLY A 73 -9.27 -9.39 -18.41
C GLY A 73 -9.85 -10.23 -17.26
N PHE A 74 -11.04 -10.78 -17.53
CA PHE A 74 -11.79 -11.63 -16.62
C PHE A 74 -12.18 -12.95 -17.29
N GLY A 75 -12.05 -14.06 -16.55
CA GLY A 75 -12.37 -15.41 -17.02
C GLY A 75 -11.15 -16.20 -17.51
N PRO A 76 -11.33 -17.36 -18.17
CA PRO A 76 -10.26 -18.34 -18.41
C PRO A 76 -9.03 -17.86 -19.19
N GLY A 77 -9.15 -16.76 -19.94
CA GLY A 77 -8.04 -16.14 -20.69
C GLY A 77 -7.65 -14.75 -20.19
N GLY A 78 -8.24 -14.29 -19.09
CA GLY A 78 -7.86 -13.04 -18.43
C GLY A 78 -6.94 -13.30 -17.24
N LYS A 79 -6.29 -12.25 -16.74
CA LYS A 79 -5.48 -12.39 -15.52
C LYS A 79 -6.35 -12.72 -14.30
N ILE A 80 -7.54 -12.12 -14.22
CA ILE A 80 -8.53 -12.45 -13.20
C ILE A 80 -9.37 -13.63 -13.69
N VAL A 81 -8.91 -14.84 -13.39
CA VAL A 81 -9.55 -16.08 -13.88
C VAL A 81 -10.97 -16.33 -13.36
N GLY A 82 -11.35 -15.65 -12.27
CA GLY A 82 -12.68 -15.70 -11.65
C GLY A 82 -12.67 -15.11 -10.24
N GLY A 83 -13.83 -15.08 -9.59
CA GLY A 83 -13.96 -14.62 -8.21
C GLY A 83 -15.41 -14.60 -7.73
N TYR A 84 -15.61 -14.29 -6.44
CA TYR A 84 -16.93 -14.20 -5.82
C TYR A 84 -17.01 -13.00 -4.89
N ASN A 85 -18.15 -12.32 -4.89
CA ASN A 85 -18.41 -11.20 -3.98
C ASN A 85 -19.23 -11.69 -2.79
N PHE A 86 -18.59 -11.89 -1.64
CA PHE A 86 -19.28 -12.30 -0.42
C PHE A 86 -20.01 -11.16 0.32
N VAL A 87 -19.79 -9.90 -0.08
CA VAL A 87 -20.48 -8.74 0.49
C VAL A 87 -21.82 -8.53 -0.22
N ASP A 88 -21.86 -8.71 -1.53
CA ASP A 88 -23.06 -8.66 -2.37
C ASP A 88 -22.98 -9.74 -3.45
N GLU A 89 -23.59 -10.89 -3.15
CA GLU A 89 -23.54 -12.09 -4.00
C GLU A 89 -24.21 -11.90 -5.37
N SER A 90 -24.96 -10.81 -5.57
CA SER A 90 -25.57 -10.48 -6.86
C SER A 90 -24.63 -9.73 -7.81
N LYS A 91 -23.43 -9.35 -7.33
CA LYS A 91 -22.47 -8.51 -8.06
C LYS A 91 -21.15 -9.23 -8.31
N MET A 92 -20.44 -8.71 -9.32
CA MET A 92 -19.06 -9.08 -9.57
C MET A 92 -18.15 -8.62 -8.41
N PRO A 93 -17.01 -9.30 -8.15
CA PRO A 93 -16.03 -8.91 -7.14
C PRO A 93 -15.14 -7.74 -7.61
N VAL A 94 -15.76 -6.66 -8.07
CA VAL A 94 -15.07 -5.46 -8.54
C VAL A 94 -14.65 -4.62 -7.34
N ASP A 95 -13.41 -4.15 -7.34
CA ASP A 95 -12.91 -3.28 -6.29
C ASP A 95 -13.56 -1.89 -6.37
N THR A 96 -13.99 -1.38 -5.22
CA THR A 96 -14.50 -0.02 -5.06
C THR A 96 -13.72 0.80 -4.02
N ASN A 97 -12.68 0.22 -3.43
CA ASN A 97 -11.83 0.85 -2.43
C ASN A 97 -10.42 1.13 -2.96
N GLY A 98 -9.85 0.20 -3.74
CA GLY A 98 -8.52 0.27 -4.33
C GLY A 98 -7.51 -0.69 -3.68
N HIS A 99 -7.72 -1.06 -2.41
CA HIS A 99 -6.78 -1.91 -1.67
C HIS A 99 -6.61 -3.30 -2.31
N GLY A 100 -7.71 -3.93 -2.74
CA GLY A 100 -7.65 -5.26 -3.34
C GLY A 100 -6.97 -5.26 -4.71
N THR A 101 -7.13 -4.19 -5.48
CA THR A 101 -6.41 -3.97 -6.74
C THR A 101 -4.92 -3.75 -6.51
N GLU A 102 -4.53 -2.96 -5.50
CA GLU A 102 -3.13 -2.76 -5.12
C GLU A 102 -2.46 -4.08 -4.69
N VAL A 103 -3.10 -4.84 -3.80
CA VAL A 103 -2.62 -6.16 -3.37
C VAL A 103 -2.48 -7.11 -4.56
N SER A 104 -3.47 -7.16 -5.45
CA SER A 104 -3.42 -7.99 -6.66
C SER A 104 -2.30 -7.56 -7.61
N GLY A 105 -2.04 -6.24 -7.70
CA GLY A 105 -0.94 -5.68 -8.48
C GLY A 105 0.42 -6.11 -7.96
N ILE A 106 0.63 -6.07 -6.64
CA ILE A 106 1.87 -6.54 -5.99
C ILE A 106 2.12 -8.03 -6.29
N ILE A 107 1.05 -8.83 -6.34
CA ILE A 107 1.14 -10.28 -6.51
C ILE A 107 1.43 -10.69 -7.95
N ALA A 108 0.73 -10.10 -8.93
CA ALA A 108 0.68 -10.67 -10.28
C ALA A 108 0.52 -9.64 -11.42
N SER A 109 0.76 -8.35 -11.19
CA SER A 109 0.73 -7.36 -12.28
C SER A 109 1.71 -7.71 -13.40
N ASP A 110 1.39 -7.31 -14.64
CA ASP A 110 2.32 -7.43 -15.78
C ASP A 110 3.46 -6.38 -15.74
N GLY A 111 3.41 -5.45 -14.79
CA GLY A 111 4.44 -4.44 -14.56
C GLY A 111 4.63 -3.45 -15.71
N GLN A 112 3.61 -3.23 -16.56
CA GLN A 112 3.70 -2.20 -17.60
C GLN A 112 3.50 -0.80 -17.06
N LEU A 113 2.84 -0.67 -15.91
CA LEU A 113 2.66 0.58 -15.19
C LEU A 113 3.44 0.54 -13.87
N SER A 114 4.31 1.52 -13.67
CA SER A 114 4.93 1.81 -12.38
C SER A 114 4.11 2.88 -11.66
N GLY A 115 3.64 2.56 -10.45
CA GLY A 115 2.95 3.48 -9.54
C GLY A 115 3.88 4.44 -8.81
#